data_AF-A0A7W1YTQ4-F1
#
_entry.id   AF-A0A7W1YTQ4-F1
#
_cell.length_a   1.000
_cell.length_b   1.000
_cell.length_c   1.000
_cell.angle_alpha   90.00
_cell.angle_beta   90.00
_cell.angle_gamma   90.00
#
_symmetry.space_group_name_H-M   'P 1'
#
loop_
_entity.id
_entity.type
_entity.pdbx_description
1 polymer ?
#
loop_
_entity_poly.entity_id
_entity_poly.type
_entity_poly.pdbx_seq_one_letter_code
_entity_poly.pdbx_strand_id
1 'polypeptide(L)' 'MTDPRMEDHAVGVELQLTELVEKRERALVQGRTDRAEELTAEIEVLQTELAATAERIAGEHFEVPEIEREEM' A
#
# COMPACT_ATOMS: atom_id res chain seq x y z
N MET A 1 9.75 -15.36 -6.83
CA MET A 1 8.53 -15.94 -6.23
C MET A 1 8.12 -14.97 -5.15
N THR A 2 6.98 -14.31 -5.30
CA THR A 2 6.51 -13.24 -4.41
C THR A 2 6.43 -13.74 -2.98
N ASP A 3 6.94 -12.97 -2.01
CA ASP A 3 6.78 -13.31 -0.60
C ASP A 3 5.28 -13.26 -0.21
N PRO A 4 4.63 -14.39 0.15
CA PRO A 4 3.22 -14.39 0.52
C PRO A 4 2.89 -13.46 1.69
N ARG A 5 3.87 -13.15 2.55
CA ARG A 5 3.70 -12.20 3.64
C ARG A 5 3.55 -10.77 3.15
N MET A 6 4.18 -10.44 2.02
CA MET A 6 4.09 -9.11 1.40
C MET A 6 2.73 -8.90 0.74
N GLU A 7 2.18 -9.95 0.12
CA GLU A 7 0.82 -9.94 -0.42
C GLU A 7 -0.22 -9.81 0.70
N ASP A 8 -0.10 -10.62 1.77
CA ASP A 8 -0.98 -10.52 2.94
C ASP A 8 -0.91 -9.13 3.60
N HIS A 9 0.29 -8.54 3.69
CA HIS A 9 0.48 -7.19 4.21
C HIS A 9 -0.21 -6.15 3.34
N ALA A 10 -0.07 -6.23 2.01
CA ALA A 10 -0.74 -5.32 1.08
C ALA A 10 -2.27 -5.37 1.22
N VAL A 11 -2.85 -6.57 1.30
CA VAL A 11 -4.29 -6.75 1.55
C VAL A 11 -4.71 -6.15 2.89
N GLY A 12 -3.90 -6.32 3.94
CA GLY A 12 -4.14 -5.69 5.24
C GLY A 12 -4.20 -4.15 5.16
N VAL A 13 -3.26 -3.54 4.43
CA VAL A 13 -3.22 -2.08 4.21
C VAL A 13 -4.44 -1.60 3.40
N GLU A 14 -4.86 -2.33 2.37
CA GLU A 14 -6.05 -2.01 1.56
C GLU A 14 -7.34 -2.02 2.38
N LEU A 15 -7.50 -3.00 3.28
CA LEU A 15 -8.64 -3.07 4.20
C LEU A 15 -8.64 -1.87 5.16
N GLN A 16 -7.49 -1.54 5.74
CA GLN A 16 -7.35 -0.39 6.64
C GLN A 16 -7.65 0.94 5.93
N LEU A 17 -7.18 1.11 4.70
CA LEU A 17 -7.49 2.26 3.85
C LEU A 17 -8.99 2.42 3.63
N THR A 18 -9.67 1.33 3.31
CA THR A 18 -11.14 1.32 3.09
C THR A 18 -11.87 1.82 4.34
N GLU A 19 -11.51 1.30 5.52
CA GLU A 19 -12.13 1.74 6.77
C GLU A 19 -11.89 3.22 7.08
N LEU A 20 -10.69 3.73 6.83
CA LEU A 20 -10.35 5.12 7.10
C LEU A 20 -11.08 6.07 6.15
N VAL A 21 -11.23 5.70 4.87
CA VAL A 21 -12.05 6.46 3.92
C VAL A 21 -13.49 6.56 4.39
N GLU A 22 -14.10 5.45 4.83
CA GLU A 22 -15.46 5.46 5.37
C GLU A 22 -15.59 6.29 6.66
N LYS A 23 -14.58 6.23 7.54
CA LYS A 23 -14.53 7.08 8.76
C LYS A 23 -14.44 8.56 8.38
N ARG A 24 -13.63 8.90 7.37
CA ARG A 24 -13.44 10.29 6.91
C ARG A 24 -14.72 10.83 6.30
N GLU A 25 -15.39 10.06 5.45
CA GLU A 25 -16.68 10.44 4.85
C GLU A 25 -17.74 10.68 5.92
N ARG A 26 -17.83 9.80 6.94
CA ARG A 26 -18.72 10.03 8.09
C ARG A 26 -18.36 11.29 8.86
N ALA A 27 -17.08 11.58 9.07
CA ALA A 27 -16.64 12.80 9.74
C ALA A 27 -17.06 14.05 8.95
N LEU A 28 -16.90 14.04 7.62
CA LEU A 28 -17.35 15.10 6.73
C LEU A 28 -18.86 15.31 6.79
N VAL A 29 -19.65 14.22 6.71
CA VAL A 29 -21.11 14.27 6.83
C VAL A 29 -21.56 14.83 8.19
N GLN A 30 -20.80 14.57 9.25
CA GLN A 30 -21.07 15.08 10.60
C GLN A 30 -20.52 16.49 10.86
N GLY A 31 -19.88 17.13 9.88
CA GLY A 31 -19.26 18.45 10.02
C GLY A 31 -18.03 18.46 10.93
N ARG A 32 -17.42 17.31 11.20
CA ARG A 32 -16.21 17.16 12.02
C ARG A 32 -14.97 17.33 11.15
N THR A 33 -14.70 18.55 10.70
CA THR A 33 -13.63 18.88 9.75
C THR A 33 -12.25 18.50 10.26
N ASP A 34 -11.92 18.83 11.51
CA ASP A 34 -10.61 18.52 12.10
C ASP A 34 -10.35 17.01 12.10
N ARG A 35 -11.38 16.21 12.41
CA ARG A 35 -11.27 14.75 12.35
C ARG A 35 -11.12 14.23 10.93
N ALA A 36 -11.75 14.88 9.94
CA ALA A 36 -11.58 14.52 8.55
C ALA A 36 -10.17 14.84 8.04
N GLU A 37 -9.55 15.91 8.52
CA GLU A 37 -8.16 16.28 8.21
C GLU A 37 -7.17 15.27 8.81
N GLU A 38 -7.34 14.91 10.08
CA GLU A 38 -6.56 13.84 10.72
C GLU A 38 -6.64 12.53 9.93
N LEU A 39 -7.85 12.11 9.57
CA LEU A 39 -8.08 10.89 8.79
C LEU A 39 -7.48 10.98 7.39
N THR A 40 -7.45 12.17 6.79
CA THR A 40 -6.81 12.38 5.48
C THR A 40 -5.31 12.15 5.57
N ALA A 41 -4.65 12.71 6.59
CA ALA A 41 -3.23 12.47 6.82
C ALA A 41 -2.93 10.98 7.06
N GLU A 42 -3.75 10.28 7.85
CA GLU A 42 -3.61 8.83 8.06
C GLU A 42 -3.74 8.03 6.74
N ILE A 43 -4.68 8.42 5.86
CA ILE A 43 -4.89 7.79 4.54
C ILE A 43 -3.68 8.00 3.62
N GLU A 44 -3.13 9.21 3.55
CA GLU A 44 -1.97 9.53 2.69
C GLU A 44 -0.73 8.72 3.07
N VAL A 45 -0.50 8.53 4.37
CA VAL A 45 0.59 7.68 4.88
C VAL A 45 0.42 6.23 4.40
N LEU A 46 -0.77 5.65 4.55
CA LEU A 46 -1.03 4.27 4.14
C LEU A 46 -1.03 4.09 2.61
N GLN A 47 -1.47 5.08 1.84
CA GLN A 47 -1.36 5.04 0.38
C GLN A 47 0.11 5.02 -0.06
N THR A 48 0.96 5.77 0.62
CA THR A 48 2.42 5.76 0.38
C THR A 48 3.02 4.40 0.71
N GLU A 49 2.61 3.80 1.84
CA GLU A 49 3.05 2.46 2.23
C GLU A 49 2.60 1.38 1.23
N LEU A 50 1.35 1.43 0.78
CA LEU A 50 0.81 0.49 -0.20
C LEU A 50 1.56 0.61 -1.53
N ALA A 51 1.83 1.82 -1.99
CA ALA A 51 2.62 2.06 -3.20
C ALA A 51 4.04 1.47 -3.07
N ALA A 52 4.74 1.73 -1.96
CA ALA A 52 6.06 1.17 -1.71
C ALA A 52 6.05 -0.37 -1.60
N THR A 53 4.95 -0.95 -1.11
CA THR A 53 4.77 -2.40 -1.04
C THR A 53 4.54 -3.00 -2.42
N ALA A 54 3.70 -2.37 -3.25
CA ALA A 54 3.47 -2.76 -4.62
C ALA A 54 4.75 -2.67 -5.47
N GLU A 55 5.55 -1.62 -5.29
CA GLU A 55 6.85 -1.47 -5.96
C GLU A 55 7.83 -2.59 -5.58
N ARG A 56 7.89 -2.99 -4.31
CA ARG A 56 8.73 -4.11 -3.85
C ARG A 56 8.30 -5.43 -4.45
N ILE A 57 7.00 -5.72 -4.42
CA ILE A 57 6.41 -6.92 -5.05
C ILE A 57 6.77 -6.94 -6.54
N ALA A 58 6.55 -5.84 -7.25
CA ALA A 58 6.91 -5.72 -8.66
C ALA A 58 8.42 -5.93 -8.89
N GLY A 59 9.29 -5.34 -8.06
CA GLY A 59 10.74 -5.52 -8.12
C GLY A 59 11.19 -6.99 -7.98
N GLU A 60 10.58 -7.73 -7.05
CA GLU A 60 10.81 -9.17 -6.87
C GLU A 60 10.37 -10.01 -8.09
N HIS A 61 9.40 -9.51 -8.87
CA HIS A 61 8.97 -10.15 -10.12
C HIS A 61 9.94 -9.92 -11.29
N PHE A 62 10.84 -8.93 -11.22
CA PHE A 62 11.76 -8.56 -12.30
C PHE A 62 13.23 -8.91 -12.03
N GLU A 63 13.56 -9.76 -11.04
CA GLU A 63 14.92 -10.30 -10.93
C GLU A 63 15.28 -11.06 -12.21
N VAL A 64 16.07 -10.40 -13.06
CA VAL A 64 16.55 -10.91 -14.34
C VAL A 64 17.39 -12.15 -14.05
N PRO A 65 17.10 -13.32 -14.66
CA PRO A 65 17.96 -14.49 -14.49
C PRO A 65 19.37 -14.10 -14.90
N GLU A 66 20.34 -14.35 -14.02
CA GLU A 66 21.76 -14.18 -14.30
C GLU A 66 22.08 -15.10 -15.50
N ILE A 67 22.08 -14.54 -16.71
CA ILE A 67 22.53 -15.26 -17.88
C ILE A 67 24.04 -15.40 -17.67
N GLU A 68 24.44 -16.53 -17.10
CA GLU A 68 25.83 -16.98 -17.11
C GLU A 68 26.32 -16.82 -18.56
N ARG A 69 27.18 -15.83 -18.77
CA ARG A 69 27.88 -15.69 -20.03
C ARG A 69 28.82 -16.89 -20.11
N GLU A 70 28.35 -17.97 -20.72
CA GLU A 70 29.24 -19.02 -21.21
C GLU A 70 30.28 -18.34 -22.09
N GLU A 71 31.51 -18.36 -21.59
CA GLU A 71 32.69 -17.83 -22.26
C GLU A 71 32.84 -18.50 -23.63
N MET A 72 32.93 -17.65 -24.66
CA MET A 72 33.35 -18.05 -26.01
C MET A 72 34.87 -18.10 -26.10
#